data_AF-A0A0B8QDL3-F1
#
_entry.id   AF-A0A0B8QDL3-F1
#
_cell.length_a   1.000
_cell.length_b   1.000
_cell.length_c   1.000
_cell.angle_alpha   90.00
_cell.angle_beta   90.00
_cell.angle_gamma   90.00
#
_symmetry.space_group_name_H-M   'P 1'
#
loop_
_entity.id
_entity.type
_entity.pdbx_description
1 polymer ?
#
loop_
_entity_poly.entity_id
_entity_poly.type
_entity_poly.pdbx_seq_one_letter_code
_entity_poly.pdbx_strand_id
1 'polypeptide(L)'
;MLAVMVAPAVGIDPLSFNFIVSLVAIITISSFGIAGVGGGATFAALIVLPAMGLPVTIAALLISIEPLIDMARTALNVSGAMTAGTITSRILGKKKEKEALQEANA
;
A
#
# COMPACT_ATOMS: atom_id res chain seq x y z
N MET A 1 4.03 7.79 -3.20
CA MET A 1 4.14 8.81 -4.26
C MET A 1 4.11 10.22 -3.69
N LEU A 2 3.01 10.68 -3.09
CA LEU A 2 2.89 12.06 -2.56
C LEU A 2 4.02 12.48 -1.61
N ALA A 3 4.26 11.73 -0.54
CA ALA A 3 5.30 12.06 0.43
C ALA A 3 6.69 12.23 -0.24
N VAL A 4 6.99 11.38 -1.23
CA VAL A 4 8.25 11.42 -2.01
C VAL A 4 8.32 12.67 -2.90
N MET A 5 7.21 13.09 -3.49
CA MET A 5 7.14 14.32 -4.30
C MET A 5 7.26 15.59 -3.43
N VAL A 6 6.72 15.53 -2.21
CA VAL A 6 6.65 16.68 -1.29
C VAL A 6 7.95 16.89 -0.52
N ALA A 7 8.64 15.81 -0.15
CA ALA A 7 9.83 15.87 0.68
C ALA A 7 10.89 16.89 0.17
N PRO A 8 11.26 16.93 -1.13
CA PRO A 8 12.21 17.93 -1.63
C PRO A 8 11.74 19.38 -1.46
N ALA A 9 10.44 19.63 -1.59
CA ALA A 9 9.86 20.98 -1.48
C ALA A 9 9.97 21.55 -0.04
N VAL A 10 10.17 20.67 0.95
CA VAL A 10 10.40 21.05 2.35
C VAL A 10 11.83 20.77 2.81
N GLY A 11 12.76 20.53 1.87
CA GLY A 11 14.18 20.31 2.16
C GLY A 11 14.53 18.93 2.74
N ILE A 12 13.62 17.96 2.64
CA ILE A 12 13.86 16.57 3.05
C ILE A 12 14.35 15.78 1.84
N ASP A 13 15.46 15.04 1.99
CA ASP A 13 15.92 14.10 0.98
C ASP A 13 15.01 12.85 0.94
N PRO A 14 14.24 12.64 -0.15
CA PRO A 14 13.32 11.51 -0.27
C PRO A 14 14.04 10.17 -0.43
N LEU A 15 15.33 10.16 -0.76
CA LEU A 15 16.12 8.95 -0.91
C LEU A 15 16.86 8.58 0.38
N SER A 16 16.81 9.44 1.40
CA SER A 16 17.43 9.15 2.68
C SER A 16 16.82 7.91 3.32
N PHE A 17 17.68 7.05 3.88
CA PHE A 17 17.26 5.78 4.48
C PHE A 17 16.20 5.98 5.57
N ASN A 18 16.39 6.97 6.44
CA ASN A 18 15.45 7.29 7.52
C ASN A 18 14.07 7.69 7.00
N PHE A 19 14.01 8.47 5.91
CA PHE A 19 12.74 8.84 5.29
C PHE A 19 12.03 7.63 4.70
N ILE A 20 12.74 6.78 3.95
CA ILE A 20 12.15 5.59 3.33
C ILE A 20 11.61 4.61 4.38
N VAL A 21 12.39 4.33 5.44
CA VAL A 21 11.96 3.43 6.51
C VAL A 21 10.72 3.97 7.23
N SER A 22 10.73 5.25 7.60
CA SER A 22 9.58 5.91 8.23
C SER A 22 8.35 5.90 7.32
N LEU A 23 8.54 6.25 6.04
CA LEU A 23 7.48 6.25 5.04
C LEU A 23 6.84 4.87 4.91
N VAL A 24 7.65 3.81 4.73
CA VAL A 24 7.15 2.44 4.58
C VAL A 24 6.39 2.01 5.84
N ALA A 25 6.94 2.25 7.03
CA ALA A 25 6.27 1.91 8.28
C ALA A 25 4.90 2.59 8.41
N ILE A 26 4.84 3.90 8.17
CA ILE A 26 3.60 4.69 8.27
C ILE A 26 2.58 4.21 7.23
N ILE A 27 2.94 4.13 5.94
CA ILE A 27 1.98 3.76 4.89
C ILE A 27 1.47 2.33 5.06
N THR A 28 2.30 1.39 5.52
CA THR A 28 1.88 0.01 5.77
C THR A 28 0.83 -0.05 6.87
N ILE A 29 1.04 0.67 7.99
CA ILE A 29 0.08 0.72 9.09
C ILE A 29 -1.19 1.48 8.68
N SER A 30 -1.03 2.66 8.08
CA SER A 30 -2.16 3.50 7.65
C SER A 30 -3.03 2.81 6.59
N SER A 31 -2.47 1.95 5.74
CA SER A 31 -3.22 1.24 4.70
C SER A 31 -4.36 0.39 5.27
N PHE A 32 -4.24 -0.13 6.49
CA PHE A 32 -5.32 -0.87 7.14
C PHE A 32 -6.49 0.03 7.51
N GLY A 33 -6.21 1.25 7.99
CA GLY A 33 -7.23 2.22 8.40
C GLY A 33 -7.98 2.89 7.25
N ILE A 34 -7.44 2.80 6.02
CA ILE A 34 -8.06 3.35 4.81
C ILE A 34 -8.98 2.32 4.13
N ALA A 35 -8.86 1.04 4.47
CA ALA A 35 -9.72 0.01 3.90
C ALA A 35 -11.19 0.25 4.30
N GLY A 36 -12.03 0.57 3.30
CA GLY A 36 -13.48 0.74 3.49
C GLY A 36 -13.96 2.19 3.70
N VAL A 37 -13.06 3.17 3.79
CA VAL A 37 -13.45 4.60 3.75
C VAL A 37 -13.48 5.11 2.31
N GLY A 38 -14.56 5.79 1.92
CA GLY A 38 -14.66 6.43 0.61
C GLY A 38 -13.66 7.58 0.48
N GLY A 39 -13.12 7.83 -0.71
CA GLY A 39 -12.20 8.97 -0.97
C GLY A 39 -10.70 8.63 -1.09
N GLY A 40 -10.36 7.36 -1.35
CA GLY A 40 -9.12 6.96 -2.04
C GLY A 40 -7.81 7.64 -1.60
N ALA A 41 -7.11 8.29 -2.53
CA ALA A 41 -5.80 8.90 -2.26
C ALA A 41 -5.89 10.07 -1.29
N THR A 42 -7.01 10.77 -1.30
CA THR A 42 -7.21 11.98 -0.50
C THR A 42 -7.13 11.63 0.98
N PHE A 43 -7.87 10.62 1.44
CA PHE A 43 -7.77 10.19 2.85
C PHE A 43 -6.40 9.61 3.19
N ALA A 44 -5.78 8.87 2.26
CA ALA A 44 -4.40 8.40 2.44
C ALA A 44 -3.43 9.57 2.65
N ALA A 45 -3.56 10.65 1.89
CA ALA A 45 -2.73 11.85 2.03
C ALA A 45 -2.97 12.59 3.34
N LEU A 46 -4.24 12.71 3.76
CA LEU A 46 -4.63 13.36 5.02
C LEU A 46 -4.09 12.63 6.25
N ILE A 47 -3.85 11.32 6.17
CA ILE A 47 -3.27 10.53 7.26
C ILE A 47 -1.75 10.54 7.19
N VAL A 48 -1.19 10.21 6.02
CA VAL A 48 0.25 9.96 5.86
C VAL A 48 1.07 11.24 5.94
N LEU A 49 0.64 12.34 5.30
CA LEU A 49 1.44 13.57 5.26
C LEU A 49 1.61 14.18 6.67
N PRO A 50 0.55 14.39 7.48
CA PRO A 50 0.72 14.89 8.84
C PRO A 50 1.51 13.94 9.73
N ALA A 51 1.34 12.62 9.60
CA ALA A 51 2.10 11.62 10.35
C ALA A 51 3.61 11.69 10.07
N MET A 52 4.00 12.17 8.90
CA MET A 52 5.39 12.41 8.51
C MET A 52 5.86 13.85 8.76
N GLY A 53 5.01 14.71 9.34
CA GLY A 53 5.31 16.14 9.50
C GLY A 53 5.31 16.93 8.19
N LEU A 54 4.71 16.37 7.12
CA LEU A 54 4.64 17.00 5.79
C LEU A 54 3.35 17.83 5.63
N PRO A 55 3.38 18.92 4.82
CA PRO A 55 2.21 19.76 4.60
C PRO A 55 1.06 19.02 3.90
N VAL A 56 -0.11 19.00 4.54
CA VAL A 56 -1.32 18.35 3.99
C VAL A 56 -1.92 19.11 2.80
N THR A 57 -1.66 20.42 2.71
CA THR A 57 -2.17 21.29 1.64
C THR A 57 -1.73 20.83 0.25
N ILE A 58 -0.67 20.03 0.15
CA ILE A 58 -0.18 19.48 -1.11
C ILE A 58 -1.08 18.33 -1.62
N ALA A 59 -1.92 17.73 -0.78
CA ALA A 59 -2.98 16.82 -1.25
C ALA A 59 -3.92 17.51 -2.27
N ALA A 60 -4.10 18.83 -2.17
CA ALA A 60 -4.91 19.60 -3.11
C ALA A 60 -4.33 19.61 -4.54
N LEU A 61 -3.00 19.54 -4.70
CA LEU A 61 -2.37 19.46 -6.01
C LEU A 61 -2.68 18.16 -6.74
N LEU A 62 -2.99 17.10 -6.00
CA LEU A 62 -3.21 15.78 -6.56
C LEU A 62 -4.64 15.58 -7.08
N ILE A 63 -5.60 16.37 -6.59
CA ILE A 63 -7.02 16.27 -6.97
C ILE A 63 -7.20 16.37 -8.49
N SER A 64 -6.41 17.20 -9.19
CA SER A 64 -6.53 17.39 -10.63
C SER A 64 -6.12 16.18 -11.47
N ILE A 65 -5.26 15.30 -10.94
CA ILE A 65 -4.77 14.09 -11.61
C ILE A 65 -5.21 12.79 -10.93
N GLU A 66 -5.98 12.91 -9.84
CA GLU A 66 -6.45 11.79 -9.03
C GLU A 66 -7.16 10.70 -9.86
N PRO A 67 -8.03 11.01 -10.85
CA PRO A 67 -8.68 9.96 -11.64
C PRO A 67 -7.68 9.03 -12.36
N LEU A 68 -6.56 9.57 -12.85
CA LEU A 68 -5.54 8.77 -13.52
C LEU A 68 -4.78 7.88 -12.53
N ILE A 69 -4.41 8.44 -11.38
CA ILE A 69 -3.68 7.73 -10.33
C ILE A 69 -4.54 6.63 -9.70
N ASP A 70 -5.82 6.92 -9.48
CA ASP A 70 -6.73 5.98 -8.83
C ASP A 70 -7.06 4.78 -9.72
N MET A 71 -7.12 4.97 -11.05
CA MET A 71 -7.19 3.85 -12.00
C MET A 71 -5.96 2.94 -11.89
N ALA A 72 -4.76 3.51 -11.85
CA ALA A 72 -3.52 2.74 -11.72
C ALA A 72 -3.44 2.00 -10.36
N ARG A 73 -3.86 2.66 -9.27
CA ARG A 73 -3.97 2.06 -7.95
C ARG A 73 -4.94 0.88 -7.95
N THR A 74 -6.12 1.07 -8.51
CA THR A 74 -7.16 0.04 -8.57
C THR A 74 -6.67 -1.17 -9.35
N ALA A 75 -6.03 -0.95 -10.50
CA ALA A 75 -5.44 -2.04 -11.29
C ALA A 75 -4.39 -2.83 -10.47
N LEU A 76 -3.46 -2.15 -9.80
CA LEU A 76 -2.44 -2.80 -8.97
C LEU A 76 -3.07 -3.61 -7.81
N ASN A 77 -4.07 -3.04 -7.14
CA ASN A 77 -4.73 -3.70 -6.01
C ASN A 77 -5.48 -4.97 -6.44
N VAL A 78 -6.16 -4.93 -7.58
CA VAL A 78 -6.85 -6.11 -8.15
C VAL A 78 -5.83 -7.17 -8.59
N SER A 79 -4.76 -6.77 -9.28
CA SER A 79 -3.68 -7.69 -9.66
C SER A 79 -3.03 -8.35 -8.43
N GLY A 80 -2.75 -7.57 -7.39
CA GLY A 80 -2.19 -8.07 -6.13
C GLY A 80 -3.10 -9.08 -5.44
N ALA A 81 -4.42 -8.82 -5.40
CA ALA A 81 -5.39 -9.76 -4.84
C ALA A 81 -5.43 -11.10 -5.61
N MET A 82 -5.39 -11.06 -6.94
CA MET A 82 -5.32 -12.28 -7.76
C MET A 82 -4.02 -13.06 -7.54
N THR A 83 -2.88 -12.38 -7.46
CA THR A 83 -1.58 -13.01 -7.17
C THR A 83 -1.59 -13.66 -5.78
N ALA A 84 -2.03 -12.95 -4.74
CA ALA A 84 -2.13 -13.47 -3.39
C ALA A 84 -3.07 -14.69 -3.30
N GLY A 85 -4.22 -14.63 -3.97
CA GLY A 85 -5.16 -15.77 -4.05
C GLY A 85 -4.55 -16.99 -4.73
N THR A 86 -3.84 -16.79 -5.85
CA THR A 86 -3.17 -17.87 -6.59
C THR A 86 -2.06 -18.52 -5.78
N ILE A 87 -1.22 -17.72 -5.11
CA ILE A 87 -0.13 -18.20 -4.25
C ILE A 87 -0.71 -19.00 -3.08
N THR A 88 -1.73 -18.44 -2.40
CA THR A 88 -2.39 -19.09 -1.26
C THR A 88 -3.01 -20.43 -1.67
N SER A 89 -3.71 -20.47 -2.81
CA SER A 89 -4.29 -21.71 -3.35
C SER A 89 -3.23 -22.79 -3.58
N ARG A 90 -2.09 -22.44 -4.18
CA ARG A 90 -0.98 -23.38 -4.40
C ARG A 90 -0.35 -23.88 -3.10
N ILE A 91 -0.15 -23.00 -2.12
CA ILE A 91 0.45 -23.37 -0.83
C ILE A 91 -0.48 -24.31 -0.06
N LEU A 92 -1.78 -23.97 0.03
CA LEU A 92 -2.76 -24.79 0.73
C LEU A 92 -3.05 -26.11 0.02
N GLY A 93 -3.10 -26.12 -1.32
CA GLY A 93 -3.25 -27.36 -2.10
C GLY A 93 -2.12 -28.35 -1.85
N LYS A 94 -0.86 -27.88 -1.87
CA LYS A 94 0.32 -28.71 -1.53
C LYS A 94 0.30 -29.20 -0.08
N LYS A 95 -0.24 -28.41 0.86
CA LYS A 95 -0.38 -28.82 2.26
C LYS A 95 -1.36 -29.98 2.40
N LYS A 96 -2.54 -29.87 1.76
CA LYS A 96 -3.56 -30.92 1.76
C LYS A 96 -3.06 -32.22 1.12
N GLU A 97 -2.33 -32.13 0.01
CA GLU A 97 -1.73 -33.30 -0.65
C GLU A 97 -0.74 -34.02 0.27
N LYS A 98 0.12 -33.28 0.98
CA LYS A 98 1.05 -33.84 1.97
C LYS A 98 0.34 -34.49 3.16
N GLU A 99 -0.73 -33.88 3.68
CA GLU A 99 -1.53 -34.42 4.79
C GLU A 99 -2.20 -35.75 4.38
N ALA A 100 -2.81 -35.80 3.19
CA ALA A 100 -3.43 -37.02 2.66
C ALA A 100 -2.42 -38.16 2.44
N LEU A 101 -1.19 -37.84 2.00
CA LEU A 101 -0.09 -38.82 1.86
C LEU A 101 0.38 -39.34 3.22
N GLN A 102 0.35 -38.54 4.29
CA GLN A 102 0.73 -39.00 5.63
C GLN A 102 -0.33 -39.92 6.23
N GLU A 103 -1.62 -39.59 6.06
CA GLU A 103 -2.73 -40.44 6.51
C GLU A 103 -2.76 -41.78 5.76
N ALA A 104 -2.45 -41.80 4.47
CA ALA A 104 -2.41 -43.04 3.68
C ALA A 104 -1.23 -43.97 4.03
N ASN A 105 -0.19 -43.46 4.69
CA ASN A 105 1.01 -44.21 5.07
C ASN A 105 1.05 -44.58 6.57
N ALA A 106 0.02 -44.22 7.34
CA ALA A 106 -0.16 -44.55 8.75
C ALA A 106 -1.11 -45.75 8.92
#